data_AF-A0A158NUQ0-F1
#
_entry.id   AF-A0A158NUQ0-F1
#
_cell.length_a   1.000
_cell.length_b   1.000
_cell.length_c   1.000
_cell.angle_alpha   90.00
_cell.angle_beta   90.00
_cell.angle_gamma   90.00
#
_symmetry.space_group_name_H-M   'P 1'
#
loop_
_entity.id
_entity.type
_entity.pdbx_description
1 polymer ?
#
loop_
_entity_poly.entity_id
_entity_poly.type
_entity_poly.pdbx_seq_one_letter_code
_entity_poly.pdbx_strand_id
1 'polypeptide(L)'
;MDASIVDGFKSECGSVAAISDIEHPISLARYVLDNFPNSIVVGEGARKLTRLAKLNWLSKGNMTAPMAYLAHNKSQEIGSSDINLDIEDHQLLNILGSKL
;
A
#
# COMPACT_ATOMS: atom_id res chain seq x y z
N MET A 1 -0.69 0.73 3.20
CA MET A 1 -0.62 1.62 2.03
C MET A 1 -0.99 3.01 2.48
N ASP A 2 -0.38 4.02 1.85
CA ASP A 2 -0.61 5.44 2.12
C ASP A 2 -0.83 6.16 0.78
N ALA A 3 -1.71 7.16 0.74
CA ALA A 3 -2.00 7.93 -0.46
C ALA A 3 -2.53 9.33 -0.13
N SER A 4 -2.20 10.30 -0.96
CA SER A 4 -2.67 11.68 -0.83
C SER A 4 -2.99 12.29 -2.18
N ILE A 5 -3.91 13.27 -2.20
CA ILE A 5 -4.28 14.03 -3.38
C ILE A 5 -4.47 15.51 -3.04
N VAL A 6 -4.15 16.38 -3.99
CA VAL A 6 -4.20 17.85 -3.82
C VAL A 6 -4.99 18.46 -4.98
N ASP A 7 -5.92 19.36 -4.67
CA ASP A 7 -6.54 20.27 -5.63
C ASP A 7 -5.82 21.63 -5.55
N GLY A 8 -4.99 21.90 -6.56
CA GLY A 8 -4.20 23.13 -6.63
C GLY A 8 -5.01 24.40 -6.89
N PHE A 9 -6.23 24.29 -7.43
CA PHE A 9 -7.09 25.46 -7.66
C PHE A 9 -7.74 25.93 -6.37
N LYS A 10 -8.12 24.98 -5.51
CA LYS A 10 -8.74 25.26 -4.20
C LYS A 10 -7.74 25.34 -3.05
N SER A 11 -6.49 24.92 -3.27
CA SER A 11 -5.50 24.73 -2.21
C SER A 11 -5.99 23.77 -1.12
N GLU A 12 -6.71 22.71 -1.52
CA GLU A 12 -7.24 21.67 -0.62
C GLU A 12 -6.49 20.35 -0.81
N CYS A 13 -6.38 19.56 0.25
CA CYS A 13 -5.81 18.21 0.17
C CYS A 13 -6.65 17.14 0.86
N GLY A 14 -6.46 15.88 0.48
CA GLY A 14 -7.03 14.72 1.17
C GLY A 14 -6.00 13.60 1.26
N SER A 15 -5.92 12.94 2.41
CA SER A 15 -4.90 11.92 2.65
C SER A 15 -5.41 10.74 3.47
N VAL A 16 -4.83 9.56 3.20
CA VAL A 16 -5.02 8.35 3.98
C VAL A 16 -3.69 7.66 4.25
N ALA A 17 -3.55 7.06 5.43
CA ALA A 17 -2.35 6.30 5.78
C ALA A 17 -2.65 5.08 6.67
N ALA A 18 -1.70 4.16 6.74
CA ALA A 18 -1.78 2.91 7.48
C ALA A 18 -3.05 2.10 7.15
N ILE A 19 -3.48 2.12 5.88
CA ILE A 19 -4.63 1.34 5.42
C ILE A 19 -4.22 0.02 4.78
N SER A 20 -5.08 -0.99 4.93
CA SER A 20 -4.96 -2.31 4.31
C SER A 20 -6.22 -2.66 3.53
N ASP A 21 -6.13 -3.68 2.69
CA ASP A 21 -7.24 -4.34 2.00
C ASP A 21 -8.20 -3.41 1.22
N ILE A 22 -7.67 -2.32 0.67
CA ILE A 22 -8.37 -1.40 -0.24
C ILE A 22 -7.64 -1.43 -1.56
N GLU A 23 -8.33 -1.72 -2.64
CA GLU A 23 -7.72 -1.87 -3.96
C GLU A 23 -7.06 -0.57 -4.46
N HIS A 24 -7.70 0.57 -4.22
CA HIS A 24 -7.24 1.88 -4.68
C HIS A 24 -7.23 2.91 -3.54
N PRO A 25 -6.13 3.00 -2.75
CA PRO A 25 -5.94 4.02 -1.72
C PRO A 25 -6.25 5.44 -2.17
N ILE A 26 -5.89 5.78 -3.41
CA ILE A 26 -6.09 7.11 -3.98
C ILE A 26 -7.56 7.48 -4.12
N SER A 27 -8.44 6.51 -4.37
CA SER A 27 -9.89 6.74 -4.42
C SER A 27 -10.44 7.12 -3.06
N LEU A 28 -9.91 6.53 -1.98
CA LEU A 28 -10.28 6.93 -0.62
C LEU A 28 -9.69 8.30 -0.28
N ALA A 29 -8.47 8.61 -0.70
CA ALA A 29 -7.89 9.95 -0.53
C ALA A 29 -8.70 11.03 -1.27
N ARG A 30 -9.24 10.74 -2.46
CA ARG A 30 -10.18 11.61 -3.17
C ARG A 30 -11.47 11.82 -2.37
N TYR A 31 -12.04 10.75 -1.81
CA TYR A 31 -13.20 10.88 -0.94
C TYR A 31 -12.92 11.76 0.29
N VAL A 32 -11.71 11.65 0.87
CA VAL A 32 -11.27 12.53 1.96
C VAL A 32 -11.19 13.97 1.49
N LEU A 33 -10.59 14.27 0.33
CA LEU A 33 -10.55 15.63 -0.21
C LEU A 33 -11.97 16.23 -0.34
N ASP A 34 -12.90 15.46 -0.90
CA ASP A 34 -14.24 15.97 -1.23
C ASP A 34 -15.13 16.19 0.00
N ASN A 35 -14.91 15.45 1.10
CA ASN A 35 -15.78 15.44 2.29
C ASN A 35 -15.11 15.95 3.58
N PHE A 36 -13.79 15.87 3.65
CA PHE A 36 -12.95 16.22 4.80
C PHE A 36 -11.66 16.92 4.32
N PRO A 37 -11.77 18.07 3.62
CA PRO A 37 -10.61 18.74 3.05
C PRO A 37 -9.56 19.07 4.11
N ASN A 38 -8.30 19.07 3.69
CA ASN A 38 -7.10 19.32 4.50
C ASN A 38 -6.89 18.34 5.66
N SER A 39 -7.41 17.12 5.54
CA SER A 39 -7.34 16.10 6.58
C SER A 39 -6.57 14.85 6.13
N ILE A 40 -5.98 14.16 7.11
CA ILE A 40 -5.43 12.81 6.97
C ILE A 40 -6.22 11.85 7.84
N VAL A 41 -6.70 10.75 7.26
CA VAL A 41 -7.44 9.71 7.98
C VAL A 41 -6.61 8.44 7.99
N VAL A 42 -6.43 7.83 9.17
CA VAL A 42 -5.48 6.71 9.33
C VAL A 42 -6.09 5.47 9.97
N GLY A 43 -5.47 4.31 9.71
CA GLY A 43 -5.76 3.04 10.38
C GLY A 43 -7.23 2.62 10.30
N GLU A 44 -7.79 2.16 11.43
CA GLU A 44 -9.16 1.66 11.51
C GLU A 44 -10.21 2.74 11.17
N GLY A 45 -9.91 4.02 11.41
CA GLY A 45 -10.78 5.13 11.03
C GLY A 45 -10.94 5.22 9.51
N ALA A 46 -9.81 5.15 8.79
CA ALA A 46 -9.80 5.15 7.33
C ALA A 46 -10.47 3.88 6.76
N ARG A 47 -10.28 2.74 7.42
CA ARG A 47 -10.99 1.50 7.07
C ARG A 47 -12.50 1.66 7.16
N LYS A 48 -13.03 2.24 8.23
CA LYS A 48 -14.48 2.48 8.37
C LYS A 48 -15.01 3.42 7.27
N LEU A 49 -14.20 4.39 6.87
CA LEU A 49 -14.54 5.37 5.84
C LEU A 49 -14.78 4.74 4.46
N THR A 50 -14.14 3.61 4.14
CA THR A 50 -14.34 2.90 2.86
C THR A 50 -15.79 2.53 2.60
N ARG A 51 -16.54 2.16 3.65
CA ARG A 51 -17.95 1.79 3.56
C ARG A 51 -18.82 2.99 3.18
N LEU A 52 -18.50 4.17 3.74
CA LEU A 52 -19.17 5.42 3.42
C LEU A 52 -18.83 5.88 1.99
N ALA A 53 -17.58 5.68 1.58
CA ALA A 53 -17.10 5.96 0.23
C ALA A 53 -17.57 4.95 -0.83
N LYS A 54 -18.27 3.88 -0.45
CA LYS A 54 -18.72 2.78 -1.34
C LYS A 54 -17.58 2.16 -2.16
N LEU A 55 -16.39 2.08 -1.59
CA LEU A 55 -15.23 1.48 -2.24
C LEU A 55 -15.15 -0.03 -1.98
N ASN A 56 -14.55 -0.76 -2.92
CA ASN A 56 -14.35 -2.19 -2.80
C ASN A 56 -13.34 -2.51 -1.68
N TRP A 57 -13.75 -3.36 -0.74
CA TRP A 57 -12.90 -3.88 0.31
C TRP A 57 -12.48 -5.30 -0.05
N LEU A 58 -11.19 -5.56 -0.06
CA LEU A 58 -10.64 -6.85 -0.43
C LEU A 58 -10.61 -7.79 0.78
N SER A 59 -10.67 -9.10 0.54
CA SER A 59 -10.39 -10.06 1.61
C SER A 59 -8.91 -9.99 2.01
N LYS A 60 -8.64 -10.22 3.29
CA LYS A 60 -7.29 -10.21 3.85
C LYS A 60 -6.37 -11.12 3.02
N GLY A 61 -5.24 -10.56 2.59
CA GLY A 61 -4.23 -11.27 1.79
C GLY A 61 -4.37 -11.10 0.27
N ASN A 62 -5.49 -10.57 -0.23
CA ASN A 62 -5.67 -10.36 -1.67
C ASN A 62 -4.76 -9.26 -2.26
N MET A 63 -4.19 -8.41 -1.42
CA MET A 63 -3.18 -7.43 -1.86
C MET A 63 -1.77 -7.99 -1.93
N THR A 64 -1.55 -9.22 -1.44
CA THR A 64 -0.22 -9.82 -1.39
C THR A 64 0.00 -10.67 -2.63
N ALA A 65 0.80 -10.16 -3.57
CA ALA A 65 1.27 -10.95 -4.69
C ALA A 65 2.17 -12.11 -4.21
N PRO A 66 2.20 -13.27 -4.91
CA PRO A 66 3.05 -14.39 -4.52
C PRO A 66 4.52 -14.02 -4.33
N MET A 67 5.07 -13.17 -5.21
CA MET A 67 6.45 -12.69 -5.10
C MET A 67 6.69 -11.82 -3.86
N ALA A 68 5.72 -10.97 -3.49
CA ALA A 68 5.82 -10.15 -2.30
C ALA A 68 5.80 -11.01 -1.02
N TYR A 69 5.01 -12.09 -1.00
CA TYR A 69 4.99 -13.06 0.10
C TYR A 69 6.34 -13.78 0.26
N LEU A 70 6.92 -14.28 -0.84
CA LEU A 70 8.23 -14.94 -0.83
C LEU A 70 9.34 -13.98 -0.39
N ALA A 71 9.34 -12.75 -0.89
CA ALA A 71 10.31 -11.72 -0.50
C ALA A 71 10.21 -11.42 1.00
N HIS A 72 9.00 -11.23 1.53
CA HIS A 72 8.78 -11.00 2.96
C HIS A 72 9.38 -12.12 3.83
N ASN A 73 9.09 -13.39 3.51
CA ASN A 73 9.58 -14.52 4.30
C ASN A 73 11.10 -14.64 4.27
N LYS A 74 11.71 -14.42 3.10
CA LYS A 74 13.18 -14.42 2.95
C LYS A 74 13.82 -13.30 3.77
N SER A 75 13.22 -12.11 3.82
CA SER A 75 13.71 -11.01 4.66
C SER A 75 13.62 -11.30 6.16
N GLN A 76 12.67 -12.14 6.60
CA GLN A 76 12.59 -12.58 8.00
C GLN A 76 13.70 -13.57 8.35
N GLU A 77 14.14 -14.39 7.39
CA GLU A 77 15.22 -15.37 7.58
C GLU A 77 16.61 -14.73 7.56
N ILE A 78 16.82 -13.68 6.76
CA ILE A 78 18.14 -13.04 6.56
C ILE A 78 18.52 -12.10 7.71
N GLY A 79 17.55 -11.64 8.51
CA GLY A 79 17.80 -10.62 9.53
C GLY A 79 18.03 -9.23 8.90
N SER A 80 17.65 -8.19 9.63
CA SER A 80 17.50 -6.82 9.11
C SER A 80 18.81 -6.06 8.78
N SER A 81 19.98 -6.70 8.81
CA SER A 81 21.27 -5.99 8.74
C SER A 81 21.90 -5.88 7.34
N ASP A 82 21.55 -6.75 6.37
CA ASP A 82 22.34 -6.87 5.13
C ASP A 82 21.54 -6.62 3.83
N ILE A 83 20.35 -6.02 3.92
CA ILE A 83 19.54 -5.74 2.72
C ILE A 83 20.03 -4.43 2.07
N ASN A 84 21.10 -4.52 1.27
CA ASN A 84 21.47 -3.45 0.36
C ASN A 84 20.52 -3.47 -0.85
N LEU A 85 19.55 -2.54 -0.88
CA LEU A 85 18.58 -2.38 -1.95
C LEU A 85 19.18 -1.75 -3.22
N ASP A 86 20.43 -1.30 -3.15
CA ASP A 86 21.15 -0.80 -4.31
C ASP A 86 21.90 -1.93 -5.02
N ILE A 87 21.50 -2.11 -6.29
CA ILE A 87 22.23 -2.75 -7.39
C ILE A 87 22.11 -4.27 -7.43
N GLU A 88 21.23 -4.71 -8.35
CA GLU A 88 21.28 -6.00 -9.05
C GLU A 88 21.34 -7.25 -8.14
N ASP A 89 20.23 -7.55 -7.46
CA ASP A 89 20.08 -8.85 -6.80
C ASP A 89 19.81 -9.96 -7.84
N HIS A 90 20.83 -10.23 -8.68
CA HIS A 90 20.89 -11.30 -9.66
C HIS A 90 20.70 -12.70 -9.04
N GLN A 91 20.74 -12.82 -7.71
CA GLN A 91 20.46 -14.07 -7.02
C GLN A 91 19.02 -14.54 -7.20
N LEU A 92 18.05 -13.63 -7.36
CA LEU A 92 16.64 -13.99 -7.56
C LEU A 92 16.41 -14.64 -8.94
N LEU A 93 17.10 -14.16 -9.98
CA LEU A 93 17.00 -14.73 -11.33
C LEU A 93 17.67 -16.12 -11.42
N ASN A 94 18.81 -16.32 -10.76
CA ASN A 94 19.53 -17.60 -10.78
C ASN A 94 18.75 -18.72 -10.08
N ILE A 95 18.03 -18.41 -8.99
CA ILE A 95 17.24 -19.41 -8.26
C ILE A 95 15.97 -19.79 -9.06
N LEU A 96 15.33 -18.83 -9.73
CA LEU A 96 14.13 -19.08 -10.55
C LEU A 96 14.46 -19.89 -11.82
N GLY A 97 15.63 -19.67 -12.44
CA GLY A 97 16.09 -20.45 -13.59
C GLY A 97 16.45 -21.91 -13.28
N SER A 98 16.73 -22.24 -12.02
CA SER A 98 17.09 -23.62 -11.60
C SER A 98 15.90 -24.54 -11.31
N LYS A 99 14.67 -23.99 -11.31
CA LYS A 99 13.41 -24.71 -11.01
C LYS A 99 12.47 -24.82 -12.22
N LEU A 100 12.95 -24.48 -13.42
CA LEU A 100 12.28 -24.75 -14.70
C LEU A 100 12.92 -25.96 -15.38
#